data_AF-V6IU36-F1
#
_entry.id   AF-V6IU36-F1
#
_cell.length_a   1.000
_cell.length_b   1.000
_cell.length_c   1.000
_cell.angle_alpha   90.00
_cell.angle_beta   90.00
_cell.angle_gamma   90.00
#
_symmetry.space_group_name_H-M   'P 1'
#
loop_
_entity.id
_entity.type
_entity.pdbx_description
1 polymer ?
#
loop_
_entity_poly.entity_id
_entity_poly.type
_entity_poly.pdbx_seq_one_letter_code
_entity_poly.pdbx_strand_id
1 'polypeptide(L)' 'MLKHTAGFIIGVLLLCLSLLVLNTSVINHSSAIILFVAALLIIGATELTIKIGKK' A
#
# COMPACT_ATOMS: atom_id res chain seq x y z
N MET A 1 -17.13 -7.28 -6.45
CA MET A 1 -16.44 -7.76 -5.22
C MET A 1 -14.97 -8.15 -5.45
N LEU A 2 -14.62 -9.01 -6.42
CA LEU A 2 -13.23 -9.52 -6.59
C LEU A 2 -12.14 -8.44 -6.87
N LYS A 3 -12.46 -7.34 -7.56
CA LYS A 3 -11.47 -6.32 -7.96
C LYS A 3 -10.95 -5.49 -6.78
N HIS A 4 -11.74 -5.29 -5.73
CA HIS A 4 -11.31 -4.50 -4.57
C HIS A 4 -10.34 -5.28 -3.68
N THR A 5 -10.51 -6.60 -3.56
CA THR A 5 -9.59 -7.46 -2.80
C THR A 5 -8.20 -7.48 -3.42
N ALA A 6 -8.11 -7.43 -4.76
CA ALA A 6 -6.83 -7.36 -5.46
C ALA A 6 -6.06 -6.06 -5.13
N GLY A 7 -6.75 -4.91 -5.11
CA GLY A 7 -6.13 -3.62 -4.74
C GLY A 7 -5.58 -3.61 -3.32
N PHE A 8 -6.30 -4.25 -2.39
CA PHE A 8 -5.86 -4.37 -0.99
C PHE A 8 -4.60 -5.24 -0.87
N ILE A 9 -4.57 -6.41 -1.54
CA ILE A 9 -3.42 -7.32 -1.55
C ILE A 9 -2.19 -6.60 -2.15
N ILE A 10 -2.36 -5.87 -3.25
CA ILE A 10 -1.29 -5.10 -3.89
C ILE A 10 -0.76 -4.02 -2.94
N GLY A 11 -1.64 -3.28 -2.25
CA GLY A 11 -1.25 -2.27 -1.28
C GLY A 11 -0.43 -2.85 -0.11
N VAL A 12 -0.85 -4.00 0.42
CA VAL A 12 -0.11 -4.69 1.51
C VAL A 12 1.27 -5.18 1.03
N LEU A 13 1.37 -5.70 -0.19
CA LEU A 13 2.65 -6.14 -0.75
C LEU A 13 3.64 -4.97 -0.90
N LEU A 14 3.15 -3.83 -1.39
CA LEU A 14 3.91 -2.59 -1.50
C LEU A 14 4.36 -2.05 -0.13
N LEU A 15 3.50 -2.17 0.89
CA LEU A 15 3.85 -1.79 2.27
C LEU A 15 5.03 -2.64 2.78
N CYS A 16 4.96 -3.96 2.65
CA CYS A 16 6.05 -4.86 3.03
C CYS A 16 7.35 -4.55 2.27
N LEU A 17 7.26 -4.28 0.96
CA LEU A 17 8.42 -3.90 0.17
C LEU A 17 9.03 -2.59 0.68
N SER A 18 8.21 -1.59 1.00
CA SER A 18 8.70 -0.31 1.55
C SER A 18 9.40 -0.48 2.90
N LEU A 19 8.91 -1.36 3.77
CA LEU A 19 9.52 -1.66 5.06
C LEU A 19 10.84 -2.44 4.90
N LEU A 20 10.89 -3.38 3.96
CA LEU A 20 12.11 -4.11 3.62
C LEU A 20 13.20 -3.15 3.12
N VAL A 21 12.83 -2.25 2.21
CA VAL A 21 13.70 -1.20 1.67
C VAL A 21 14.12 -0.22 2.76
N LEU A 22 13.22 0.17 3.66
CA LEU A 22 13.55 1.05 4.79
C LEU A 22 14.55 0.40 5.75
N ASN A 23 14.44 -0.92 5.95
CA ASN A 23 15.34 -1.70 6.80
C ASN A 23 16.70 -1.98 6.15
N THR A 24 16.83 -1.82 4.82
CA THR A 24 18.11 -1.96 4.13
C THR A 24 18.78 -0.59 4.00
N SER A 25 19.93 -0.38 4.66
CA SER A 25 20.69 0.88 4.58
C SER A 25 21.27 1.20 3.19
N VAL A 26 21.08 0.28 2.24
CA VAL A 26 21.60 0.35 0.86
C VAL A 26 20.74 1.24 -0.04
N ILE A 27 19.47 1.47 0.33
CA ILE A 27 18.52 2.24 -0.49
C ILE A 27 18.15 3.54 0.23
N ASN A 28 18.06 4.62 -0.55
CA ASN A 28 17.79 5.97 -0.06
C ASN A 28 16.48 6.02 0.75
N HIS A 29 16.54 6.40 2.04
CA HIS A 29 15.37 6.41 2.93
C HIS A 29 14.18 7.22 2.37
N SER A 30 14.46 8.26 1.59
CA SER A 30 13.44 9.07 0.91
C SER A 30 12.56 8.26 -0.05
N SER A 31 13.11 7.29 -0.78
CA SER A 31 12.32 6.45 -1.70
C SER A 31 11.45 5.45 -0.94
N ALA A 32 11.94 4.91 0.18
CA ALA A 32 11.18 4.02 1.05
C ALA A 32 9.95 4.73 1.65
N ILE A 33 10.11 5.99 2.09
CA ILE A 33 9.01 6.80 2.64
C ILE A 33 7.94 7.07 1.57
N ILE A 34 8.34 7.40 0.34
CA ILE A 34 7.39 7.63 -0.76
C ILE A 34 6.60 6.35 -1.06
N LEU A 35 7.28 5.19 -1.13
CA LEU A 35 6.65 3.89 -1.31
C LEU A 35 5.69 3.55 -0.17
N PHE A 36 6.06 3.87 1.07
CA PHE A 36 5.23 3.65 2.25
C PHE A 36 3.95 4.49 2.22
N VAL A 37 4.04 5.78 1.90
CA VAL A 37 2.89 6.68 1.78
C VAL A 37 1.97 6.22 0.64
N ALA A 38 2.54 5.85 -0.52
CA ALA A 38 1.77 5.33 -1.63
C ALA A 38 1.00 4.06 -1.27
N ALA A 39 1.62 3.14 -0.52
CA ALA A 39 0.96 1.92 -0.04
C ALA A 39 -0.23 2.23 0.87
N LEU A 40 -0.08 3.17 1.82
CA LEU A 40 -1.16 3.60 2.70
C LEU A 40 -2.33 4.23 1.93
N LEU A 41 -2.04 5.06 0.92
CA LEU A 41 -3.07 5.66 0.07
C LEU A 41 -3.85 4.60 -0.72
N ILE A 42 -3.18 3.59 -1.26
CA ILE A 42 -3.82 2.49 -1.99
C ILE A 42 -4.73 1.68 -1.06
N ILE A 43 -4.26 1.35 0.14
CA ILE A 43 -5.04 0.61 1.14
C ILE A 43 -6.27 1.43 1.56
N GLY A 44 -6.08 2.70 1.93
CA GLY A 44 -7.16 3.59 2.36
C GLY A 44 -8.20 3.84 1.26
N ALA A 45 -7.77 4.07 0.02
CA ALA A 45 -8.67 4.21 -1.13
C ALA A 45 -9.46 2.92 -1.39
N THR A 46 -8.81 1.77 -1.24
CA THR A 46 -9.46 0.47 -1.41
C THR A 46 -10.50 0.23 -0.32
N GLU A 47 -10.19 0.51 0.94
CA GLU A 47 -11.13 0.39 2.07
C GLU A 47 -12.34 1.33 1.91
N LEU A 48 -12.09 2.58 1.53
CA LEU A 48 -13.14 3.57 1.27
C LEU A 48 -14.05 3.12 0.12
N THR A 49 -13.47 2.61 -0.96
CA THR A 49 -14.24 2.11 -2.11
C THR A 49 -15.07 0.88 -1.76
N ILE A 50 -14.55 -0.04 -0.93
CA ILE A 50 -15.31 -1.19 -0.43
C ILE A 50 -16.48 -0.73 0.45
N LYS A 51 -16.27 0.27 1.31
CA LYS A 51 -17.29 0.80 2.21
C LYS A 51 -18.40 1.54 1.44
N ILE A 52 -18.04 2.26 0.37
CA ILE A 52 -19.00 2.93 -0.53
C ILE A 52 -19.75 1.92 -1.40
N GLY A 53 -19.07 0.92 -1.97
CA GLY A 53 -19.68 -0.11 -2.81
C GLY A 53 -20.53 -1.16 -2.06
N LYS A 54 -20.56 -1.10 -0.73
CA LYS A 54 -21.48 -1.88 0.13
C LYS A 54 -22.77 -1.13 0.49
N LYS A 55 -22.91 0.13 0.07
CA LYS A 55 -24.15 0.91 0.16
C LYS A 55 -24.99 0.69 -1.09
#